data_AF-A0A3R6ZXU8-F1
#
_entry.id   AF-A0A3R6ZXU8-F1
#
_cell.length_a   1.000
_cell.length_b   1.000
_cell.length_c   1.000
_cell.angle_alpha   90.00
_cell.angle_beta   90.00
_cell.angle_gamma   90.00
#
_symmetry.space_group_name_H-M   'P 1'
#
loop_
_entity.id
_entity.type
_entity.pdbx_description
1 polymer ?
#
loop_
_entity_poly.entity_id
_entity_poly.type
_entity_poly.pdbx_seq_one_letter_code
_entity_poly.pdbx_strand_id
1 'polypeptide(L)'
;MLKIFAKLIVLPVMVILIALSFTVSILSKIHYLAAVLINAIFIMCAVIALSLQQWQNFGIAVFVLAVSCMILKLWDIIEYAIGVICSHLFEILSV
;
A
#
# COMPACT_ATOMS: atom_id res chain seq x y z
N MET A 1 -12.93 13.25 38.40
CA MET A 1 -13.39 11.89 38.05
C MET A 1 -13.62 11.72 36.54
N LEU A 2 -14.55 12.46 35.90
CA LEU A 2 -14.87 12.28 34.47
C LEU A 2 -13.67 12.37 33.51
N LYS A 3 -12.73 13.31 33.73
CA LYS A 3 -11.50 13.48 32.93
C LYS A 3 -10.56 12.27 32.99
N ILE A 4 -10.57 11.49 34.07
CA ILE A 4 -9.71 10.31 34.23
C ILE A 4 -10.30 9.13 33.47
N PHE A 5 -11.63 8.95 33.51
CA PHE A 5 -12.32 7.94 32.72
C PHE A 5 -12.19 8.19 31.21
N ALA A 6 -12.29 9.45 30.77
CA ALA A 6 -12.05 9.81 29.36
C ALA A 6 -10.63 9.45 28.92
N LYS A 7 -9.61 9.80 29.72
CA LYS A 7 -8.21 9.47 29.42
C LYS A 7 -7.94 7.96 29.38
N LEU A 8 -8.62 7.19 30.23
CA LEU A 8 -8.50 5.72 30.28
C LEU A 8 -9.06 5.04 29.03
N ILE A 9 -10.07 5.64 28.38
CA ILE A 9 -10.70 5.10 27.15
C ILE A 9 -9.96 5.60 25.89
N VAL A 10 -9.45 6.83 25.91
CA VAL A 10 -8.67 7.41 24.80
C VAL A 10 -7.34 6.66 24.59
N LEU A 11 -6.69 6.23 25.67
CA LEU A 11 -5.41 5.53 25.60
C LEU A 11 -5.46 4.22 24.78
N PRO A 12 -6.38 3.25 25.03
CA PRO A 12 -6.47 2.04 24.23
C PRO A 12 -6.91 2.32 22.79
N VAL A 13 -7.75 3.34 22.56
CA VAL A 13 -8.17 3.73 21.21
C VAL A 13 -6.97 4.25 20.39
N MET A 14 -6.10 5.07 21.00
CA MET A 14 -4.84 5.47 20.36
C MET A 14 -3.95 4.28 20.01
N VAL A 15 -3.78 3.33 20.94
CA VAL A 15 -2.95 2.13 20.71
C VAL A 15 -3.50 1.29 19.54
N ILE A 16 -4.82 1.13 19.47
CA ILE A 16 -5.48 0.41 18.37
C ILE A 16 -5.27 1.13 17.03
N LEU A 17 -5.42 2.45 16.99
CA LEU A 17 -5.19 3.25 15.78
C LEU A 17 -3.74 3.16 15.28
N ILE A 18 -2.77 3.23 16.20
CA ILE A 18 -1.35 3.07 15.86
C ILE A 18 -1.08 1.67 15.31
N ALA A 19 -1.60 0.63 15.97
CA ALA A 19 -1.44 -0.76 15.51
C ALA A 19 -2.07 -0.99 14.14
N LEU A 20 -3.25 -0.40 13.89
CA LEU A 20 -3.92 -0.45 12.58
C LEU A 20 -3.07 0.25 11.51
N SER A 21 -2.59 1.46 11.77
CA SER A 21 -1.75 2.22 10.83
C SER A 21 -0.45 1.47 10.51
N PHE A 22 0.16 0.84 11.52
CA PHE A 22 1.37 0.05 11.34
C PHE A 22 1.11 -1.23 10.53
N THR A 23 -0.03 -1.89 10.76
CA THR A 23 -0.46 -3.08 10.01
C THR A 23 -0.69 -2.72 8.54
N VAL A 24 -1.38 -1.61 8.26
CA VAL A 24 -1.61 -1.13 6.89
C VAL A 24 -0.29 -0.79 6.18
N SER A 25 0.65 -0.14 6.87
CA SER A 25 1.94 0.21 6.26
C SER A 25 2.83 -1.01 6.01
N ILE A 26 2.83 -1.99 6.92
CA ILE A 26 3.52 -3.28 6.67
C ILE A 26 2.89 -3.99 5.49
N LEU A 27 1.56 -4.08 5.44
CA LEU A 27 0.85 -4.73 4.35
C LEU A 27 1.14 -4.05 3.01
N SER A 28 1.23 -2.72 2.99
CA SER A 28 1.62 -1.95 1.82
C SER A 28 3.04 -2.27 1.36
N LYS A 29 4.03 -2.34 2.27
CA LYS A 29 5.40 -2.75 1.92
C LYS A 29 5.47 -4.15 1.33
N ILE A 30 4.72 -5.11 1.88
CA ILE A 30 4.67 -6.49 1.36
C ILE A 30 4.01 -6.50 -0.03
N HIS A 31 2.92 -5.74 -0.21
CA HIS A 31 2.24 -5.62 -1.49
C HIS A 31 3.14 -4.99 -2.56
N TYR A 32 3.86 -3.93 -2.20
CA TYR A 32 4.85 -3.29 -3.06
C TYR A 32 5.96 -4.26 -3.45
N LEU A 33 6.52 -5.00 -2.48
CA LEU A 33 7.58 -5.98 -2.75
C LEU A 33 7.09 -7.08 -3.71
N ALA A 34 5.88 -7.60 -3.49
CA ALA A 34 5.28 -8.60 -4.37
C ALA A 34 5.05 -8.06 -5.79
N ALA A 35 4.57 -6.82 -5.91
CA ALA A 35 4.33 -6.20 -7.20
C ALA A 35 5.63 -5.87 -7.96
N VAL A 36 6.69 -5.45 -7.27
CA VAL A 36 8.03 -5.29 -7.85
C VAL A 36 8.56 -6.63 -8.36
N LEU A 37 8.38 -7.71 -7.59
CA LEU A 37 8.81 -9.05 -7.99
C LEU A 37 8.07 -9.52 -9.26
N ILE A 38 6.75 -9.35 -9.29
CA ILE A 38 5.91 -9.69 -10.44
C ILE A 38 6.32 -8.84 -11.66
N ASN A 39 6.50 -7.52 -11.48
CA ASN A 39 6.95 -6.64 -12.56
C ASN A 39 8.32 -7.07 -13.10
N ALA A 40 9.27 -7.45 -12.24
CA ALA A 40 10.58 -7.93 -12.67
C ALA A 40 10.48 -9.20 -13.53
N ILE A 41 9.62 -10.15 -13.13
CA ILE A 41 9.34 -11.36 -13.91
C ILE A 41 8.74 -11.00 -15.28
N PHE A 42 7.77 -10.09 -15.32
CA PHE A 42 7.14 -9.64 -16.57
C PHE A 42 8.13 -8.92 -17.49
N ILE A 43 9.07 -8.13 -16.96
CA ILE A 43 10.14 -7.51 -17.77
C ILE A 43 11.03 -8.59 -18.37
N MET A 44 11.44 -9.60 -17.60
CA MET A 44 12.24 -10.72 -18.11
C MET A 44 11.47 -11.49 -19.21
N CYS A 45 10.18 -11.76 -19.01
CA CYS A 45 9.32 -12.35 -20.03
C CYS A 45 9.20 -11.47 -21.29
N ALA A 46 9.09 -10.16 -21.13
CA ALA A 46 9.05 -9.23 -22.26
C ALA A 46 10.37 -9.25 -23.06
N VAL A 47 11.53 -9.29 -22.39
CA VAL A 47 12.85 -9.41 -23.04
C VAL A 47 12.99 -10.72 -23.80
N ILE A 48 12.53 -11.84 -23.23
CA ILE A 48 12.54 -13.15 -23.89
C ILE A 48 11.60 -13.15 -25.11
N ALA A 49 10.38 -12.63 -24.97
CA ALA A 49 9.42 -12.53 -26.08
C ALA A 49 9.92 -11.63 -27.21
N LEU A 50 10.60 -10.53 -26.87
CA LEU A 50 11.27 -9.64 -27.83
C LEU A 50 12.37 -10.38 -28.59
N SER A 51 13.18 -11.17 -27.88
CA SER A 51 14.26 -11.98 -28.47
C SER A 51 13.73 -13.08 -29.39
N LEU A 52 12.54 -13.61 -29.11
CA LEU A 52 11.84 -14.61 -29.93
C LEU A 52 10.95 -13.99 -31.03
N GLN A 53 10.95 -12.66 -31.21
CA GLN A 53 10.06 -11.92 -32.11
C GLN A 53 8.56 -12.24 -31.93
N GLN A 54 8.13 -12.62 -30.72
CA GLN A 54 6.74 -12.86 -30.38
C GLN A 54 6.05 -11.55 -29.97
N TRP A 55 5.71 -10.73 -30.97
CA TRP A 55 5.11 -9.41 -30.79
C TRP A 55 3.80 -9.40 -30.00
N GLN A 56 2.96 -10.45 -30.13
CA GLN A 56 1.72 -10.55 -29.34
C GLN A 56 2.00 -10.78 -27.84
N ASN A 57 2.90 -11.69 -27.50
CA ASN A 57 3.25 -11.97 -26.10
C ASN A 57 3.97 -10.78 -25.44
N PHE A 58 4.77 -10.04 -26.22
CA PHE A 58 5.40 -8.81 -25.76
C PHE A 58 4.36 -7.76 -25.38
N GLY A 59 3.38 -7.50 -26.26
CA GLY A 59 2.31 -6.52 -26.00
C GLY A 59 1.51 -6.84 -24.73
N ILE A 60 1.17 -8.12 -24.51
CA ILE A 60 0.44 -8.56 -23.31
C ILE A 60 1.29 -8.35 -22.06
N ALA A 61 2.57 -8.72 -22.08
CA ALA A 61 3.47 -8.54 -20.95
C ALA A 61 3.61 -7.06 -20.55
N VAL A 62 3.78 -6.16 -21.53
CA VAL A 62 3.88 -4.72 -21.26
C VAL A 62 2.55 -4.14 -20.77
N PHE A 63 1.41 -4.60 -21.30
CA PHE A 63 0.10 -4.14 -20.85
C PHE A 63 -0.16 -4.53 -19.38
N VAL A 64 0.12 -5.78 -19.01
CA VAL A 64 -0.02 -6.25 -17.63
C VAL A 64 0.93 -5.49 -16.69
N LEU A 65 2.15 -5.21 -17.13
CA LEU A 65 3.11 -4.38 -16.39
C LEU A 65 2.57 -2.96 -16.13
N ALA A 66 2.01 -2.32 -17.16
CA ALA A 66 1.46 -0.98 -17.06
C ALA A 66 0.25 -0.93 -16.09
N VAL A 67 -0.66 -1.89 -16.18
CA VAL A 67 -1.81 -2.00 -15.27
C VAL A 67 -1.34 -2.21 -13.83
N SER A 68 -0.37 -3.09 -13.61
CA SER A 68 0.19 -3.37 -12.27
C SER A 68 0.84 -2.12 -11.66
N CYS A 69 1.55 -1.32 -12.46
CA CYS A 69 2.10 -0.05 -12.01
C CYS A 69 1.04 0.99 -11.64
N MET A 70 -0.08 1.07 -12.39
CA MET A 70 -1.18 1.98 -12.05
C MET A 70 -1.86 1.59 -10.74
N ILE A 71 -2.04 0.29 -10.48
CA ILE A 71 -2.61 -0.23 -9.23
C ILE A 71 -1.71 0.11 -8.04
N LEU A 72 -0.38 -0.06 -8.18
CA LEU A 72 0.58 0.32 -7.14
C LEU A 72 0.50 1.81 -6.80
N LYS A 73 0.42 2.67 -7.82
CA LYS A 73 0.31 4.12 -7.63
C LYS A 73 -0.99 4.51 -6.92
N LEU A 74 -2.09 3.81 -7.21
CA LEU A 74 -3.35 4.00 -6.51
C LEU A 74 -3.25 3.58 -5.04
N TRP A 75 -2.56 2.47 -4.76
CA TRP A 75 -2.35 1.97 -3.41
C TRP A 75 -1.53 2.93 -2.54
N ASP A 76 -0.49 3.54 -3.10
CA ASP A 76 0.33 4.55 -2.42
C ASP A 76 -0.50 5.77 -1.98
N ILE A 77 -1.43 6.21 -2.83
CA ILE A 77 -2.39 7.29 -2.50
C ILE A 77 -3.32 6.87 -1.36
N ILE A 78 -3.79 5.62 -1.35
CA ILE A 78 -4.66 5.09 -0.29
C ILE A 78 -3.89 4.98 1.04
N GLU A 79 -2.65 4.49 1.03
CA GLU A 79 -1.80 4.45 2.23
C GLU A 79 -1.59 5.86 2.79
N TYR A 80 -1.26 6.82 1.92
CA TYR A 80 -1.09 8.21 2.31
C TYR A 80 -2.38 8.79 2.92
N ALA A 81 -3.54 8.57 2.29
CA ALA A 81 -4.82 9.04 2.80
C ALA A 81 -5.16 8.43 4.17
N ILE A 82 -4.92 7.13 4.35
CA ILE A 82 -5.15 6.45 5.64
C ILE A 82 -4.21 7.03 6.71
N GLY A 83 -2.94 7.25 6.39
CA GLY A 83 -1.98 7.86 7.31
C GLY A 83 -2.38 9.26 7.75
N VAL A 84 -2.84 10.09 6.81
CA VAL A 84 -3.34 11.46 7.09
C VAL A 84 -4.59 11.42 7.95
N ILE A 85 -5.56 10.56 7.64
CA ILE A 85 -6.79 10.41 8.44
C ILE A 85 -6.45 9.94 9.86
N CYS A 86 -5.52 8.99 10.00
CA CYS A 86 -5.08 8.48 11.30
C CYS A 86 -4.40 9.58 12.14
N SER A 87 -3.59 10.43 11.49
CA SER A 87 -2.94 11.57 12.14
C SER A 87 -3.95 12.62 12.61
N HIS A 88 -4.95 12.97 11.78
CA HIS A 88 -5.99 13.91 12.18
C HIS A 88 -6.90 13.36 13.29
N LEU A 89 -7.24 12.06 13.24
CA LEU A 89 -7.95 11.40 14.33
C LEU A 89 -7.14 11.43 15.63
N PHE A 90 -5.82 11.22 15.55
CA PHE A 90 -4.93 11.32 16.71
C PHE A 90 -4.91 12.74 17.30
N GLU A 91 -4.86 13.76 16.46
CA GLU A 91 -4.88 15.17 16.88
C GLU A 91 -6.19 15.50 17.61
N ILE A 92 -7.34 15.14 17.04
CA ILE A 92 -8.67 15.34 17.65
C ILE A 92 -8.80 14.58 18.97
N LEU A 93 -8.29 13.35 19.04
CA LEU A 93 -8.37 12.52 20.25
C LEU A 93 -7.37 12.96 21.35
N SER A 94 -6.36 13.75 20.99
CA SER A 94 -5.36 14.28 21.92
C SER A 94 -5.76 15.58 22.62
N VAL A 95 -6.80 16.27 22.11
CA VAL A 95 -7.40 17.51 22.67
C VAL A 95 -8.41 17.16 23.77
#